data_AF-A0A7G8P6J6-F1
#
_entry.id   AF-A0A7G8P6J6-F1
#
_cell.length_a   1.000
_cell.length_b   1.000
_cell.length_c   1.000
_cell.angle_alpha   90.00
_cell.angle_beta   90.00
_cell.angle_gamma   90.00
#
_symmetry.space_group_name_H-M   'P 1'
#
loop_
_entity.id
_entity.type
_entity.pdbx_description
1 polymer ?
#
loop_
_entity_poly.entity_id
_entity_poly.type
_entity_poly.pdbx_seq_one_letter_code
_entity_poly.pdbx_strand_id
1 'polypeptide(L)'
;MPPRKKTGRAEAEAAYANLLKENTTLVGDVGEAFDAFVASMTASAAARDRYEEARAAAVKGGAVTNDQLDQMGYKKTSKLPTPPARPENDASGSQQPGSSPGPQDNGAAPAPQLASVGATTGEGS
;
A
#
# COMPACT_ATOMS: atom_id res chain seq x y z
N MET A 1 -35.81 -39.85 10.64
CA MET A 1 -35.30 -38.48 10.40
C MET A 1 -34.20 -38.56 9.36
N PRO A 2 -34.29 -37.86 8.22
CA PRO A 2 -33.18 -37.84 7.26
C PRO A 2 -31.99 -37.08 7.88
N PRO A 3 -30.75 -37.55 7.71
CA PRO A 3 -29.58 -36.91 8.29
C PRO A 3 -29.40 -35.50 7.69
N ARG A 4 -29.33 -34.50 8.57
CA ARG A 4 -29.09 -33.09 8.21
C ARG A 4 -27.79 -32.98 7.41
N LYS A 5 -27.85 -32.38 6.23
CA LYS A 5 -26.72 -32.19 5.31
C LYS A 5 -25.57 -31.46 6.02
N LYS A 6 -24.46 -32.16 6.27
CA LYS A 6 -23.24 -31.60 6.89
C LYS A 6 -22.36 -30.83 5.89
N THR A 7 -22.73 -30.77 4.61
CA THR A 7 -21.91 -30.20 3.52
C THR A 7 -22.06 -28.70 3.34
N GLY A 8 -23.23 -28.11 3.66
CA GLY A 8 -23.50 -26.71 3.36
C GLY A 8 -22.63 -25.71 4.13
N ARG A 9 -22.08 -26.09 5.30
CA ARG A 9 -21.18 -25.23 6.07
C ARG A 9 -19.78 -25.16 5.44
N ALA A 10 -19.22 -26.29 5.04
CA ALA A 10 -17.91 -26.34 4.39
C ALA A 10 -17.95 -25.69 2.99
N GLU A 11 -19.05 -25.87 2.25
CA GLU A 11 -19.27 -25.18 0.97
C GLU A 11 -19.39 -23.66 1.13
N ALA A 12 -20.09 -23.19 2.17
CA ALA A 12 -20.20 -21.76 2.46
C ALA A 12 -18.86 -21.16 2.93
N GLU A 13 -18.10 -21.87 3.76
CA GLU A 13 -16.76 -21.46 4.20
C GLU A 13 -15.77 -21.40 3.02
N ALA A 14 -15.84 -22.35 2.08
CA ALA A 14 -15.03 -22.33 0.86
C ALA A 14 -15.42 -21.18 -0.09
N ALA A 15 -16.73 -20.92 -0.26
CA ALA A 15 -17.20 -19.79 -1.06
C ALA A 15 -16.75 -18.45 -0.47
N TYR A 16 -16.79 -18.30 0.86
CA TYR A 16 -16.28 -17.12 1.54
C TYR A 16 -14.77 -16.94 1.38
N ALA A 17 -14.00 -18.02 1.50
CA ALA A 17 -12.54 -17.97 1.29
C ALA A 17 -12.18 -17.55 -0.15
N ASN A 18 -12.91 -18.04 -1.14
CA ASN A 18 -12.73 -17.65 -2.54
C ASN A 18 -13.08 -16.18 -2.76
N LEU A 19 -14.23 -15.71 -2.24
CA LEU A 19 -14.63 -14.32 -2.32
C LEU A 19 -13.60 -13.39 -1.65
N LEU A 20 -13.07 -13.77 -0.49
CA LEU A 20 -12.06 -12.99 0.20
C LEU A 20 -10.78 -12.90 -0.63
N LYS A 21 -10.33 -14.02 -1.22
CA LYS A 21 -9.16 -14.05 -2.11
C LYS A 21 -9.34 -13.14 -3.32
N GLU A 22 -10.47 -13.25 -4.01
CA GLU A 22 -10.79 -12.41 -5.17
C GLU A 22 -10.80 -10.92 -4.79
N ASN A 23 -11.44 -10.57 -3.67
CA ASN A 23 -11.45 -9.20 -3.17
C ASN A 23 -10.04 -8.69 -2.83
N THR A 24 -9.19 -9.52 -2.21
CA THR A 24 -7.79 -9.15 -1.94
C THR A 24 -7.02 -8.90 -3.24
N THR A 25 -7.21 -9.73 -4.26
CA THR A 25 -6.60 -9.51 -5.58
C THR A 25 -7.07 -8.20 -6.20
N LEU A 26 -8.38 -7.93 -6.23
CA LEU A 26 -8.93 -6.69 -6.81
C LEU A 26 -8.38 -5.43 -6.14
N VAL A 27 -8.24 -5.43 -4.80
CA VAL A 27 -7.64 -4.29 -4.09
C VAL A 27 -6.15 -4.15 -4.41
N GLY A 28 -5.43 -5.26 -4.58
CA GLY A 28 -4.05 -5.27 -5.06
C GLY A 28 -3.92 -4.63 -6.44
N ASP A 29 -4.75 -5.07 -7.40
CA ASP A 29 -4.75 -4.57 -8.78
C ASP A 29 -5.04 -3.06 -8.84
N VAL A 30 -5.95 -2.55 -8.00
CA VAL A 30 -6.22 -1.10 -7.88
C VAL A 30 -4.97 -0.36 -7.40
N GLY A 31 -4.25 -0.91 -6.43
CA GLY A 31 -3.00 -0.35 -5.94
C GLY A 31 -1.93 -0.27 -7.03
N GLU A 32 -1.72 -1.38 -7.75
CA GLU A 32 -0.75 -1.45 -8.85
C GLU A 32 -1.11 -0.48 -10.00
N ALA A 33 -2.39 -0.41 -10.37
CA ALA A 33 -2.87 0.52 -11.40
C ALA A 33 -2.65 1.98 -10.98
N PHE A 34 -2.88 2.31 -9.69
CA PHE A 34 -2.62 3.64 -9.16
C PHE A 34 -1.13 3.99 -9.19
N ASP A 35 -0.26 3.08 -8.75
CA ASP A 35 1.18 3.31 -8.73
C ASP A 35 1.72 3.48 -10.17
N ALA A 36 1.22 2.69 -11.14
CA ALA A 36 1.53 2.86 -12.56
C ALA A 36 1.05 4.22 -13.12
N PHE A 37 -0.15 4.64 -12.75
CA PHE A 37 -0.69 5.95 -13.11
C PHE A 37 0.20 7.10 -12.60
N VAL A 38 0.57 7.08 -11.31
CA VAL A 38 1.43 8.11 -10.70
C VAL A 38 2.82 8.14 -11.37
N ALA A 39 3.40 6.96 -11.64
CA ALA A 39 4.66 6.86 -12.36
C ALA A 39 4.57 7.48 -13.76
N SER A 40 3.49 7.21 -14.50
CA SER A 40 3.27 7.77 -15.84
C SER A 40 3.11 9.29 -15.84
N MET A 41 2.42 9.86 -14.83
CA MET A 41 2.29 11.31 -14.68
C MET A 41 3.64 11.96 -14.39
N THR A 42 4.45 11.34 -13.54
CA THR A 42 5.78 11.84 -13.18
C THR A 42 6.72 11.84 -14.38
N ALA A 43 6.72 10.73 -15.14
CA ALA A 43 7.49 10.63 -16.38
C ALA A 43 7.04 11.67 -17.42
N SER A 44 5.73 11.88 -17.55
CA SER A 44 5.15 12.88 -18.46
C SER A 44 5.51 14.31 -18.06
N ALA A 45 5.54 14.61 -16.76
CA ALA A 45 5.97 15.91 -16.25
C ALA A 45 7.45 16.19 -16.60
N ALA A 46 8.33 15.21 -16.36
CA ALA A 46 9.74 15.35 -16.73
C ALA A 46 9.95 15.50 -18.24
N ALA A 47 9.20 14.75 -19.06
CA ALA A 47 9.26 14.85 -20.51
C ALA A 47 8.81 16.23 -21.01
N ARG A 48 7.73 16.76 -20.42
CA ARG A 48 7.24 18.11 -20.70
C ARG A 48 8.28 19.18 -20.38
N ASP A 49 8.92 19.10 -19.21
CA ASP A 49 9.90 20.10 -18.80
C ASP A 49 11.11 20.13 -19.75
N ARG A 50 11.60 18.96 -20.18
CA ARG A 50 12.66 18.85 -21.20
C ARG A 50 12.24 19.45 -22.54
N TYR A 51 10.99 19.22 -22.96
CA TYR A 51 10.46 19.81 -24.19
C TYR A 51 10.42 21.33 -24.13
N GLU A 52 9.90 21.90 -23.04
CA GLU A 52 9.83 23.35 -22.86
C GLU A 52 11.22 23.98 -22.73
N GLU A 53 12.16 23.30 -22.07
CA GLU A 53 13.56 23.71 -22.00
C GLU A 53 14.21 23.74 -23.39
N ALA A 54 14.04 22.68 -24.18
CA ALA A 54 14.56 22.63 -25.55
C ALA A 54 13.94 23.72 -26.43
N ARG A 55 12.63 23.96 -26.30
CA ARG A 55 11.91 25.04 -27.01
C ARG A 55 12.49 26.40 -26.64
N ALA A 56 12.69 26.65 -25.35
CA ALA A 56 13.28 27.90 -24.86
C ALA A 56 14.74 28.08 -25.30
N ALA A 57 15.54 27.01 -25.28
CA ALA A 57 16.92 27.03 -25.72
C ALA A 57 17.04 27.33 -27.23
N ALA A 58 16.20 26.73 -28.07
CA ALA A 58 16.18 26.98 -29.51
C ALA A 58 15.82 28.43 -29.84
N VAL A 59 14.85 29.01 -29.13
CA VAL A 59 14.48 30.43 -29.28
C VAL A 59 15.58 31.36 -28.77
N LYS A 60 16.15 31.05 -27.59
CA LYS A 60 17.23 31.85 -26.99
C LYS A 60 18.51 31.83 -27.84
N GLY A 61 18.80 30.70 -28.47
CA GLY A 61 19.92 30.54 -29.40
C GLY A 61 19.70 31.18 -30.77
N GLY A 62 18.50 31.71 -31.06
CA GLY A 62 18.16 32.33 -32.34
C GLY A 62 18.03 31.33 -33.50
N ALA A 63 17.95 30.03 -33.22
CA ALA A 63 17.80 29.00 -34.26
C ALA A 63 16.42 29.07 -34.92
N VAL A 64 15.39 29.40 -34.14
CA VAL A 64 13.99 29.54 -34.57
C VAL A 64 13.28 30.59 -33.72
N THR A 65 12.24 31.23 -34.27
CA THR A 65 11.34 32.09 -33.50
C THR A 65 10.20 31.28 -32.85
N ASN A 66 9.50 31.88 -31.87
CA ASN A 66 8.30 31.25 -31.30
C ASN A 66 7.23 30.96 -32.36
N ASP A 67 6.99 31.90 -33.27
CA ASP A 67 5.99 31.74 -34.35
C ASP A 67 6.35 30.60 -35.30
N GLN A 68 7.63 30.42 -35.63
CA GLN A 68 8.09 29.32 -36.48
C GLN A 68 7.84 27.97 -35.80
N LEU A 69 8.14 27.85 -34.50
CA LEU A 69 7.84 26.65 -33.73
C LEU A 69 6.33 26.36 -33.68
N ASP A 70 5.52 27.40 -33.49
CA ASP A 70 4.07 27.26 -33.42
C ASP A 70 3.45 26.87 -34.78
N GLN A 71 4.00 27.38 -35.89
CA GLN A 71 3.64 26.98 -37.26
C GLN A 71 4.03 25.54 -37.56
N MET A 72 5.15 25.05 -37.01
CA MET A 72 5.54 23.64 -37.09
C MET A 72 4.74 22.72 -36.17
N GLY A 73 3.86 23.28 -35.31
CA GLY A 73 3.03 22.52 -34.38
C GLY A 73 3.66 22.29 -33.00
N TYR A 74 4.88 22.77 -32.76
CA TYR A 74 5.58 22.71 -31.48
C TYR A 74 5.13 23.83 -30.54
N LYS A 75 3.85 23.78 -30.19
CA LYS A 75 3.22 24.76 -29.29
C LYS A 75 3.67 24.56 -27.84
N LYS A 76 3.57 25.63 -27.05
CA LYS A 76 3.73 25.55 -25.59
C LYS A 76 2.67 24.63 -24.98
N THR A 77 3.09 23.90 -23.96
CA THR A 77 2.27 22.96 -23.21
C THR A 77 1.84 23.56 -21.87
N SER A 78 0.60 23.28 -21.45
CA SER A 78 0.14 23.59 -20.10
C SER A 78 0.82 22.69 -19.06
N LYS A 79 1.00 23.19 -17.82
CA LYS A 79 1.50 22.35 -16.72
C LYS A 79 0.56 21.17 -16.49
N LEU A 80 1.14 20.00 -16.28
CA LEU A 80 0.38 18.83 -15.85
C LEU A 80 -0.05 19.03 -14.39
N PRO A 81 -1.25 18.55 -14.01
CA PRO A 81 -1.67 18.55 -12.62
C PRO A 81 -0.71 17.70 -11.77
N THR A 82 -0.62 17.98 -10.47
CA THR A 82 0.14 17.14 -9.55
C THR A 82 -0.66 15.86 -9.28
N PRO A 83 -0.05 14.67 -9.36
CA PRO A 83 -0.73 13.44 -8.98
C PRO A 83 -1.17 13.48 -7.51
N PRO A 84 -2.30 12.85 -7.15
CA PRO A 84 -2.74 12.77 -5.77
C PRO A 84 -1.68 12.09 -4.90
N ALA A 85 -1.38 12.66 -3.73
CA ALA A 85 -0.47 12.06 -2.77
C ALA A 85 -1.11 10.80 -2.17
N ARG A 86 -0.36 9.70 -2.12
CA ARG A 86 -0.74 8.55 -1.30
C ARG A 86 -0.50 8.98 0.16
N PRO A 87 -1.47 8.79 1.08
CA PRO A 87 -1.16 8.93 2.50
C PRO A 87 0.01 8.00 2.81
N GLU A 88 1.05 8.52 3.48
CA GLU A 88 2.14 7.70 3.96
C GLU A 88 1.52 6.65 4.90
N ASN A 89 1.44 5.40 4.44
CA ASN A 89 1.29 4.32 5.39
C ASN A 89 2.59 4.30 6.18
N ASP A 90 2.51 4.56 7.49
CA ASP A 90 3.54 4.35 8.52
C ASP A 90 3.95 2.85 8.60
N ALA A 91 4.31 2.25 7.46
CA ALA A 91 4.81 0.89 7.32
C ALA A 91 6.29 0.86 6.91
N SER A 92 6.96 2.01 6.91
CA SER A 92 8.43 2.09 6.92
C SER A 92 8.94 1.73 8.32
N GLY A 93 8.75 0.47 8.73
CA GLY A 93 9.06 0.06 10.10
C GLY A 93 8.72 -1.38 10.44
N SER A 94 8.86 -2.32 9.52
CA SER A 94 8.94 -3.75 9.90
C SER A 94 9.66 -4.55 8.82
N GLN A 95 10.97 -4.33 8.70
CA GLN A 95 11.85 -5.47 8.40
C GLN A 95 11.62 -6.48 9.51
N GLN A 96 10.88 -7.54 9.20
CA GLN A 96 10.63 -8.65 10.10
C GLN A 96 11.87 -9.56 10.08
N PRO A 97 12.67 -9.68 11.16
CA PRO A 97 13.47 -10.87 11.34
C PRO A 97 12.54 -12.00 11.77
N GLY A 98 12.72 -13.19 11.18
CA GLY A 98 11.92 -14.37 11.48
C GLY A 98 11.82 -14.65 12.98
N SER A 99 10.61 -14.98 13.43
CA SER A 99 10.38 -15.55 14.76
C SER A 99 9.17 -16.47 14.69
N SER A 100 9.40 -17.69 15.21
CA SER A 100 8.49 -18.84 15.29
C SER A 100 7.10 -18.51 15.85
N PRO A 101 6.07 -19.32 15.54
CA PRO A 101 4.70 -19.03 15.95
C PRO A 101 4.52 -19.30 17.44
N GLY A 102 4.32 -18.24 18.21
CA GLY A 102 3.75 -18.30 19.56
C GLY A 102 2.23 -18.12 19.51
N PRO A 103 1.46 -18.82 20.38
CA PRO A 103 0.01 -18.82 20.33
C PRO A 103 -0.57 -17.46 20.77
N GLN A 104 -1.50 -16.93 19.97
CA GLN A 104 -2.21 -15.69 20.24
C GLN A 104 -3.47 -16.03 21.06
N ASP A 105 -3.45 -15.67 22.36
CA ASP A 105 -4.61 -15.69 23.25
C ASP A 105 -5.34 -14.33 23.14
N ASN A 106 -6.63 -14.41 22.87
CA ASN A 106 -7.54 -13.30 22.61
C ASN A 106 -8.38 -13.07 23.88
N GLY A 107 -8.01 -12.05 24.67
CA GLY A 107 -8.88 -11.41 25.66
C GLY A 107 -9.35 -12.28 26.84
N ALA A 108 -8.55 -12.32 27.91
CA ALA A 108 -9.04 -12.58 29.26
C ALA A 108 -8.32 -11.65 30.27
N ALA A 109 -9.09 -10.98 31.13
CA ALA A 109 -8.61 -10.02 32.13
C ALA A 109 -7.57 -10.64 33.10
N PRO A 110 -6.59 -9.86 33.62
CA PRO A 110 -5.57 -10.40 34.50
C PRO A 110 -6.17 -10.81 35.85
N ALA A 111 -6.00 -12.10 36.20
CA ALA A 111 -6.29 -12.61 37.54
C ALA A 111 -5.31 -12.01 38.58
N PRO A 112 -5.76 -11.75 39.82
CA PRO A 112 -4.94 -11.10 40.84
C PRO A 112 -3.71 -11.94 41.23
N GLN A 113 -2.57 -11.27 41.33
CA GLN A 113 -1.29 -11.85 41.72
C GLN A 113 -1.39 -12.42 43.15
N LEU A 114 -1.20 -13.74 43.29
CA LEU A 114 -1.03 -14.36 44.60
C LEU A 114 0.33 -13.95 45.19
N ALA A 115 0.28 -13.36 46.37
CA ALA A 115 1.42 -12.94 47.16
C ALA A 115 2.33 -14.13 47.49
N SER A 116 3.64 -13.93 47.28
CA SER A 116 4.70 -14.83 47.74
C SER A 116 4.75 -14.79 49.28
N VAL A 117 4.09 -15.73 49.95
CA VAL A 117 4.20 -15.94 51.39
C VAL A 117 5.45 -16.77 51.67
N GLY A 118 6.36 -16.20 52.46
CA GLY A 118 7.63 -16.81 52.84
C GLY A 118 7.48 -18.11 53.62
N ALA A 119 8.39 -19.05 53.36
CA ALA A 119 8.57 -20.25 54.17
C ALA A 119 9.81 -20.08 55.07
N THR A 120 9.57 -19.66 56.32
CA THR A 120 10.44 -20.00 57.45
C THR A 120 9.54 -20.57 58.55
N THR A 121 9.49 -21.89 58.65
CA THR A 121 8.90 -22.58 59.81
C THR A 121 10.05 -23.23 60.57
N GLY A 122 10.42 -22.63 61.69
CA GLY A 122 11.02 -23.36 62.81
C GLY A 122 9.88 -23.87 63.70
N GLU A 123 9.92 -25.13 64.10
CA GLU A 123 10.42 -25.57 65.43
C GLU A 123 9.85 -26.96 65.80
N GLY A 124 10.67 -27.72 66.56
CA GLY A 124 10.15 -28.53 67.66
C GLY A 124 10.47 -30.03 67.66
N SER A 125 11.59 -30.41 68.28
CA SER A 125 11.64 -31.36 69.43
C SER A 125 13.00 -31.24 70.13
#